data_AF-A0A833SHD8-F1
#
_entry.id   AF-A0A833SHD8-F1
#
_cell.length_a   1.000
_cell.length_b   1.000
_cell.length_c   1.000
_cell.angle_alpha   90.00
_cell.angle_beta   90.00
_cell.angle_gamma   90.00
#
_symmetry.space_group_name_H-M   'P 1'
#
loop_
_entity.id
_entity.type
_entity.pdbx_description
1 polymer ?
#
loop_
_entity_poly.entity_id
_entity_poly.type
_entity_poly.pdbx_seq_one_letter_code
_entity_poly.pdbx_strand_id
1 'polypeptide(L)'
;MNPPACSNEAYTPTSVEHIANVATHGIWVVPSVIGSWELVHRSITWTQLVSAYVYGTSLILIFTVSTFFHSVHYCNNNRQLKETLHRCDRAMIYIFIAASYFPWLNVDHFPDDEVLFIMRYAVWIMAILGIVYQQIFHERYKMLETIFYVIIGIGPSYAIINAYNQYNITELKLGGLFYISGIAFFKSDGRIPCAHAIWHLFVAVAAGLHYYAILNHVFPIVCSSDNFMTADVPSLPKLLNSHIEEL
;
A
#
# COMPACT_ATOMS: atom_id res chain seq x y z
N MET A 1 -21.32 14.32 19.79
CA MET A 1 -20.36 14.53 18.69
C MET A 1 -19.73 15.90 18.90
N ASN A 2 -18.41 16.04 18.75
CA ASN A 2 -17.76 17.36 18.87
C ASN A 2 -18.11 18.22 17.65
N PRO A 3 -18.15 19.56 17.79
CA PRO A 3 -18.36 20.44 16.65
C PRO A 3 -17.21 20.32 15.63
N PRO A 4 -17.46 20.65 14.35
CA PRO A 4 -16.41 20.74 13.34
C PRO A 4 -15.29 21.69 13.76
N ALA A 5 -14.05 21.42 13.31
CA ALA A 5 -12.93 22.31 13.53
C ALA A 5 -13.11 23.65 12.80
N CYS A 6 -12.59 24.72 13.40
CA CYS A 6 -12.45 26.03 12.74
C CYS A 6 -11.49 25.95 11.54
N SER A 7 -11.58 26.94 10.63
CA SER A 7 -10.64 27.02 9.50
C SER A 7 -9.19 27.14 10.02
N ASN A 8 -8.31 26.21 9.59
CA ASN A 8 -6.90 26.07 9.99
C ASN A 8 -6.63 25.45 11.37
N GLU A 9 -7.61 24.81 11.99
CA GLU A 9 -7.41 24.01 13.21
C GLU A 9 -7.62 22.51 12.94
N ALA A 10 -7.01 21.67 13.78
CA ALA A 10 -7.26 20.24 13.79
C ALA A 10 -8.58 19.93 14.51
N TYR A 11 -9.34 18.96 13.99
CA TYR A 11 -10.48 18.42 14.71
C TYR A 11 -10.01 17.71 15.98
N THR A 12 -10.72 17.92 17.08
CA THR A 12 -10.44 17.24 18.35
C THR A 12 -11.41 16.07 18.52
N PRO A 13 -10.95 14.82 18.42
CA PRO A 13 -11.83 13.66 18.50
C PRO A 13 -12.35 13.40 19.92
N THR A 14 -13.51 12.76 20.02
CA THR A 14 -14.01 12.18 21.28
C THR A 14 -13.21 10.94 21.68
N SER A 15 -13.35 10.47 22.93
CA SER A 15 -12.69 9.23 23.37
C SER A 15 -13.05 8.01 22.51
N VAL A 16 -14.31 7.91 22.08
CA VAL A 16 -14.78 6.82 21.20
C VAL A 16 -14.10 6.90 19.83
N GLU A 17 -13.99 8.10 19.26
CA GLU A 17 -13.31 8.32 17.97
C GLU A 17 -11.82 8.03 18.06
N HIS A 18 -11.17 8.37 19.18
CA HIS A 18 -9.77 8.00 19.42
C HIS A 18 -9.54 6.50 19.42
N ILE A 19 -10.36 5.75 20.18
CA ILE A 19 -10.27 4.29 20.24
C ILE A 19 -10.54 3.69 18.86
N ALA A 20 -11.55 4.19 18.15
CA ALA A 20 -11.87 3.74 16.80
C ALA A 20 -10.69 3.95 15.84
N ASN A 21 -10.08 5.14 15.83
CA ASN A 21 -8.93 5.44 14.95
C ASN A 21 -7.73 4.52 15.24
N VAL A 22 -7.45 4.23 16.52
CA VAL A 22 -6.37 3.30 16.91
C VAL A 22 -6.71 1.88 16.45
N ALA A 23 -7.92 1.40 16.70
CA ALA A 23 -8.31 0.03 16.41
C ALA A 23 -8.34 -0.25 14.90
N THR A 24 -8.88 0.67 14.09
CA THR A 24 -9.07 0.46 12.65
C THR A 24 -7.76 0.35 11.88
N HIS A 25 -6.66 0.96 12.35
CA HIS A 25 -5.34 0.78 11.75
C HIS A 25 -4.47 -0.24 12.52
N GLY A 26 -4.57 -0.29 13.85
CA GLY A 26 -3.74 -1.16 14.68
C GLY A 26 -3.90 -2.64 14.34
N ILE A 27 -5.11 -3.07 13.98
CA ILE A 27 -5.39 -4.46 13.58
C ILE A 27 -4.63 -4.88 12.30
N TRP A 28 -4.23 -3.93 11.45
CA TRP A 28 -3.54 -4.21 10.18
C TRP A 28 -2.01 -4.23 10.29
N VAL A 29 -1.45 -3.91 11.46
CA VAL A 29 0.00 -3.98 11.68
C VAL A 29 0.51 -5.42 11.55
N VAL A 30 -0.16 -6.40 12.18
CA VAL A 30 0.26 -7.81 12.08
C VAL A 30 0.07 -8.38 10.66
N PRO A 31 -1.09 -8.22 10.01
CA PRO A 31 -1.27 -8.61 8.61
C PRO A 31 -0.24 -7.98 7.65
N SER A 32 0.13 -6.71 7.84
CA SER A 32 1.14 -6.06 6.98
C SER A 32 2.54 -6.64 7.17
N VAL A 33 2.92 -7.05 8.38
CA VAL A 33 4.18 -7.76 8.62
C VAL A 33 4.19 -9.12 7.92
N ILE A 34 3.11 -9.90 8.04
CA ILE A 34 2.97 -11.20 7.38
C ILE A 34 3.01 -11.01 5.86
N GLY A 35 2.27 -10.03 5.34
CA GLY A 35 2.24 -9.73 3.91
C GLY A 35 3.59 -9.28 3.38
N SER A 36 4.33 -8.46 4.13
CA SER A 36 5.69 -8.05 3.78
C SER A 36 6.64 -9.24 3.74
N TRP A 37 6.53 -10.17 4.70
CA TRP A 37 7.35 -11.39 4.72
C TRP A 37 7.07 -12.28 3.51
N GLU A 38 5.80 -12.44 3.13
CA GLU A 38 5.40 -13.24 1.95
C GLU A 38 6.00 -12.68 0.64
N LEU A 39 6.02 -11.35 0.46
CA LEU A 39 6.65 -10.73 -0.71
C LEU A 39 8.16 -11.00 -0.77
N VAL A 40 8.84 -10.94 0.37
CA VAL A 40 10.27 -11.27 0.47
C VAL A 40 10.47 -12.75 0.16
N HIS A 41 9.63 -13.64 0.68
CA HIS A 41 9.72 -15.07 0.41
C HIS A 41 9.53 -15.43 -1.07
N ARG A 42 8.65 -14.71 -1.78
CA ARG A 42 8.41 -14.87 -3.23
C ARG A 42 9.45 -14.22 -4.12
N SER A 43 10.38 -13.46 -3.57
CA SER A 43 11.36 -12.73 -4.37
C SER A 43 12.42 -13.67 -4.94
N ILE A 44 12.52 -13.75 -6.27
CA ILE A 44 13.54 -14.54 -6.98
C ILE A 44 14.66 -13.63 -7.49
N THR A 45 14.31 -12.43 -7.96
CA THR A 45 15.26 -11.45 -8.50
C THR A 45 15.61 -10.37 -7.48
N TRP A 46 16.75 -9.70 -7.69
CA TRP A 46 17.14 -8.55 -6.89
C TRP A 46 16.10 -7.41 -6.93
N THR A 47 15.48 -7.17 -8.10
CA THR A 47 14.46 -6.12 -8.24
C THR A 47 13.19 -6.46 -7.47
N GLN A 48 12.77 -7.73 -7.45
CA GLN A 48 11.67 -8.22 -6.61
C GLN A 48 11.98 -8.04 -5.12
N LEU A 49 13.19 -8.42 -4.69
CA LEU A 49 13.57 -8.33 -3.29
C LEU A 49 13.59 -6.87 -2.80
N VAL A 50 14.20 -5.96 -3.56
CA VAL A 50 14.20 -4.52 -3.22
C VAL A 50 12.76 -3.99 -3.21
N SER A 51 11.93 -4.38 -4.17
CA SER A 51 10.53 -3.95 -4.23
C SER A 51 9.72 -4.47 -3.05
N ALA A 52 9.94 -5.71 -2.62
CA ALA A 52 9.33 -6.31 -1.45
C ALA A 52 9.68 -5.53 -0.18
N TYR A 53 10.96 -5.15 0.00
CA TYR A 53 11.37 -4.32 1.14
C TYR A 53 10.77 -2.91 1.08
N VAL A 54 10.83 -2.22 -0.05
CA VAL A 54 10.32 -0.84 -0.18
C VAL A 54 8.81 -0.79 0.09
N TYR A 55 8.04 -1.66 -0.57
CA TYR A 55 6.60 -1.69 -0.40
C TYR A 55 6.20 -2.25 0.97
N GLY A 56 6.77 -3.38 1.37
CA GLY A 56 6.44 -4.06 2.63
C GLY A 56 6.75 -3.23 3.87
N THR A 57 7.92 -2.59 3.92
CA THR A 57 8.25 -1.67 5.04
C THR A 57 7.31 -0.48 5.08
N SER A 58 6.99 0.12 3.92
CA SER A 58 6.05 1.24 3.86
C SER A 58 4.63 0.84 4.28
N LEU A 59 4.19 -0.37 3.94
CA LEU A 59 2.90 -0.95 4.36
C LEU A 59 2.84 -1.16 5.87
N ILE A 60 3.91 -1.64 6.50
CA ILE A 60 3.98 -1.76 7.96
C ILE A 60 3.98 -0.37 8.61
N LEU A 61 4.76 0.56 8.06
CA LEU A 61 4.93 1.90 8.62
C LEU A 61 3.65 2.73 8.54
N ILE A 62 2.88 2.67 7.45
CA ILE A 62 1.63 3.44 7.35
C ILE A 62 0.64 3.08 8.47
N PHE A 63 0.48 1.79 8.79
CA PHE A 63 -0.39 1.37 9.88
C PHE A 63 0.23 1.62 11.26
N THR A 64 1.54 1.37 11.41
CA THR A 64 2.22 1.50 12.70
C THR A 64 2.32 2.96 13.14
N VAL A 65 2.76 3.86 12.26
CA VAL A 65 2.92 5.29 12.57
C VAL A 65 1.56 5.90 12.89
N SER A 66 0.51 5.55 12.14
CA SER A 66 -0.85 6.03 12.40
C SER A 66 -1.40 5.54 13.73
N THR A 67 -1.22 4.25 14.03
CA THR A 67 -1.62 3.66 15.31
C THR A 67 -0.90 4.34 16.47
N PHE A 68 0.41 4.55 16.34
CA PHE A 68 1.22 5.21 17.36
C PHE A 68 0.81 6.68 17.55
N PHE A 69 0.59 7.41 16.46
CA PHE A 69 0.09 8.79 16.50
C PHE A 69 -1.23 8.88 17.28
N HIS A 70 -2.25 8.10 16.92
CA HIS A 70 -3.55 8.17 17.60
C HIS A 70 -3.48 7.69 19.05
N SER A 71 -2.65 6.69 19.36
CA SER A 71 -2.44 6.21 20.72
C SER A 71 -1.80 7.28 21.60
N VAL A 72 -0.75 7.95 21.09
CA VAL A 72 -0.08 9.06 21.80
C VAL A 72 -1.00 10.28 21.92
N HIS A 73 -1.78 10.58 20.88
CA HIS A 73 -2.73 11.68 20.93
C HIS A 73 -3.78 11.48 22.02
N TYR A 74 -4.22 10.24 22.23
CA TYR A 74 -5.19 9.88 23.27
C TYR A 74 -4.58 9.85 24.68
N CYS A 75 -3.42 9.19 24.86
CA CYS A 75 -2.88 8.90 26.20
C CYS A 75 -1.90 9.95 26.74
N ASN A 76 -1.28 10.76 25.89
CA ASN A 76 -0.18 11.64 26.27
C ASN A 76 -0.61 13.12 26.21
N ASN A 77 0.03 13.99 26.99
CA ASN A 77 -0.17 15.45 26.95
C ASN A 77 1.03 16.21 26.38
N ASN A 78 2.10 15.53 25.97
CA ASN A 78 3.24 16.16 25.31
C ASN A 78 2.86 16.66 23.91
N ARG A 79 2.66 17.98 23.81
CA ARG A 79 2.29 18.65 22.56
C ARG A 79 3.32 18.47 21.45
N GLN A 80 4.61 18.58 21.75
CA GLN A 80 5.66 18.46 20.73
C GLN A 80 5.65 17.07 20.09
N LEU A 81 5.52 16.02 20.91
CA LEU A 81 5.44 14.66 20.42
C LEU A 81 4.20 14.43 19.54
N LYS A 82 3.04 14.97 19.92
CA LYS A 82 1.81 14.89 19.10
C LYS A 82 2.01 15.55 17.74
N GLU A 83 2.59 16.75 17.71
CA GLU A 83 2.84 17.49 16.47
C GLU A 83 3.85 16.75 15.56
N THR A 84 4.92 16.19 16.12
CA THR A 84 5.88 15.38 15.35
C THR A 84 5.23 14.13 14.77
N LEU A 85 4.47 13.37 15.58
CA LEU A 85 3.82 12.15 15.09
C LEU A 85 2.72 12.45 14.07
N HIS A 86 1.98 13.54 14.25
CA HIS A 86 1.00 13.99 13.26
C HIS A 86 1.66 14.32 11.91
N ARG A 87 2.84 14.95 11.95
CA ARG A 87 3.64 15.23 10.75
C ARG A 87 4.13 13.94 10.10
N CYS A 88 4.61 12.98 10.88
CA CYS A 88 5.05 11.68 10.39
C CYS A 88 3.91 10.89 9.76
N ASP A 89 2.75 10.81 10.41
CA ASP A 89 1.56 10.10 9.91
C ASP A 89 1.14 10.61 8.53
N ARG A 90 1.08 11.93 8.35
CA ARG A 90 0.75 12.54 7.05
C ARG A 90 1.84 12.40 5.99
N ALA A 91 3.11 12.41 6.40
CA ALA A 91 4.22 12.15 5.50
C ALA A 91 4.21 10.70 5.01
N MET A 92 3.80 9.75 5.86
CA MET A 92 3.70 8.35 5.48
C MET A 92 2.69 8.09 4.36
N ILE A 93 1.64 8.92 4.21
CA ILE A 93 0.72 8.83 3.07
C ILE A 93 1.47 9.02 1.75
N TYR A 94 2.35 10.03 1.65
CA TYR A 94 3.16 10.27 0.46
C TYR A 94 4.13 9.12 0.17
N ILE A 95 4.83 8.65 1.21
CA ILE A 95 5.79 7.55 1.11
C ILE A 95 5.07 6.27 0.66
N PHE A 96 3.92 5.97 1.27
CA PHE A 96 3.18 4.75 0.97
C PHE A 96 2.59 4.77 -0.45
N ILE A 97 2.08 5.91 -0.92
CA ILE A 97 1.65 6.03 -2.32
C ILE A 97 2.83 5.74 -3.26
N ALA A 98 4.00 6.35 -3.03
CA ALA A 98 5.17 6.11 -3.87
C ALA A 98 5.65 4.65 -3.83
N ALA A 99 5.70 4.07 -2.63
CA ALA A 99 6.10 2.68 -2.43
C ALA A 99 5.11 1.69 -3.05
N SER A 100 3.80 2.01 -3.11
CA SER A 100 2.78 1.16 -3.72
C SER A 100 2.94 0.99 -5.24
N TYR A 101 3.57 1.95 -5.91
CA TYR A 101 3.91 1.86 -7.34
C TYR A 101 5.29 1.27 -7.59
N PHE A 102 6.16 1.20 -6.58
CA PHE A 102 7.54 0.77 -6.73
C PHE A 102 7.66 -0.64 -7.37
N PRO A 103 6.94 -1.67 -6.94
CA PRO A 103 7.03 -3.00 -7.55
C PRO A 103 6.64 -2.98 -9.04
N TRP A 104 5.52 -2.35 -9.38
CA TRP A 104 5.02 -2.24 -10.76
C TRP A 104 6.01 -1.58 -11.71
N LEU A 105 6.76 -0.60 -11.20
CA LEU A 105 7.68 0.20 -12.00
C LEU A 105 9.11 -0.39 -12.04
N ASN A 106 9.43 -1.39 -11.21
CA ASN A 106 10.81 -1.91 -11.05
C ASN A 106 10.98 -3.42 -11.28
N VAL A 107 9.95 -4.23 -11.05
CA VAL A 107 10.06 -5.69 -11.19
C VAL A 107 9.94 -6.13 -12.65
N ASP A 108 9.06 -5.49 -13.42
CA ASP A 108 8.83 -5.83 -14.82
C ASP A 108 9.70 -5.01 -15.76
N HIS A 109 10.34 -5.70 -16.71
CA HIS A 109 11.06 -5.06 -17.80
C HIS A 109 10.06 -4.74 -18.91
N PHE A 110 9.47 -3.54 -18.86
CA PHE A 110 8.96 -2.85 -20.05
C PHE A 110 10.06 -1.93 -20.58
N PRO A 111 11.12 -2.46 -21.25
CA PRO A 111 12.26 -1.65 -21.66
C PRO A 111 11.89 -0.52 -22.63
N ASP A 112 10.77 -0.66 -23.34
CA ASP A 112 10.35 0.26 -24.40
C ASP A 112 9.22 1.23 -23.98
N ASP A 113 8.75 1.18 -22.73
CA ASP A 113 7.71 2.11 -22.25
C ASP A 113 8.34 3.33 -21.55
N GLU A 114 8.53 4.40 -22.33
CA GLU A 114 9.08 5.67 -21.84
C GLU A 114 8.26 6.28 -20.68
N VAL A 115 6.94 6.07 -20.68
CA VAL A 115 6.05 6.65 -19.65
C VAL A 115 6.30 5.98 -18.31
N LEU A 116 6.37 4.65 -18.26
CA LEU A 116 6.67 3.91 -17.03
C LEU A 116 8.07 4.22 -16.51
N PHE A 117 9.05 4.38 -17.41
CA PHE A 117 10.40 4.78 -17.03
C PHE A 117 10.43 6.15 -16.34
N ILE A 118 9.74 7.15 -16.90
CA ILE A 118 9.64 8.49 -16.29
C ILE A 118 8.90 8.41 -14.94
N MET A 119 7.82 7.63 -14.86
CA MET A 119 7.02 7.48 -13.64
C MET A 119 7.83 6.90 -12.48
N ARG A 120 8.81 6.03 -12.74
CA ARG A 120 9.71 5.46 -11.71
C ARG A 120 10.35 6.55 -10.85
N TYR A 121 10.76 7.65 -11.45
CA TYR A 121 11.41 8.76 -10.74
C TYR A 121 10.42 9.85 -10.34
N ALA A 122 9.46 10.17 -11.23
CA ALA A 122 8.51 11.25 -11.01
C ALA A 122 7.69 11.07 -9.73
N VAL A 123 7.28 9.84 -9.41
CA VAL A 123 6.48 9.54 -8.22
C VAL A 123 7.23 9.87 -6.93
N TRP A 124 8.51 9.51 -6.83
CA TRP A 124 9.32 9.80 -5.64
C TRP A 124 9.64 11.29 -5.52
N ILE A 125 9.95 11.96 -6.63
CA ILE A 125 10.16 13.42 -6.63
C ILE A 125 8.89 14.12 -6.13
N MET A 126 7.72 13.74 -6.64
CA MET A 126 6.44 14.32 -6.22
C MET A 126 6.11 14.00 -4.76
N ALA A 127 6.43 12.79 -4.28
CA ALA A 127 6.28 12.44 -2.87
C ALA A 127 7.18 13.30 -1.97
N ILE A 128 8.44 13.51 -2.33
CA ILE A 128 9.37 14.38 -1.60
C ILE A 128 8.85 15.83 -1.59
N LEU A 129 8.44 16.36 -2.74
CA LEU A 129 7.88 17.71 -2.83
C LEU A 129 6.62 17.85 -1.97
N GLY A 130 5.74 16.84 -1.99
CA GLY A 130 4.54 16.78 -1.16
C GLY A 130 4.85 16.75 0.34
N ILE A 131 5.84 15.97 0.75
CA ILE A 131 6.32 15.93 2.15
C ILE A 131 6.91 17.28 2.54
N VAL A 132 7.82 17.86 1.75
CA VAL A 132 8.41 19.17 2.01
C VAL A 132 7.33 20.24 2.16
N TYR A 133 6.36 20.26 1.24
CA TYR A 133 5.20 21.13 1.31
C TYR A 133 4.41 20.93 2.61
N GLN A 134 4.09 19.68 2.95
CA GLN A 134 3.32 19.32 4.14
C GLN A 134 4.06 19.69 5.44
N GLN A 135 5.39 19.64 5.45
CA GLN A 135 6.21 20.08 6.59
C GLN A 135 6.23 21.61 6.74
N ILE A 136 6.35 22.35 5.63
CA ILE A 136 6.42 23.84 5.64
C ILE A 136 5.05 24.46 5.95
N PHE A 137 3.98 23.98 5.31
CA PHE A 137 2.65 24.58 5.37
C PHE A 137 1.67 23.82 6.28
N HIS A 138 2.20 23.07 7.24
CA HIS A 138 1.47 22.18 8.16
C HIS A 138 0.06 22.67 8.50
N GLU A 139 -0.96 21.89 8.11
CA GLU A 139 -2.40 22.14 8.30
C GLU A 139 -3.01 23.42 7.71
N ARG A 140 -2.22 24.31 7.12
CA ARG A 140 -2.71 25.60 6.60
C ARG A 140 -3.55 25.45 5.33
N TYR A 141 -3.21 24.48 4.48
CA TYR A 141 -3.82 24.31 3.15
C TYR A 141 -4.24 22.85 2.91
N LYS A 142 -5.08 22.32 3.80
CA LYS A 142 -5.50 20.90 3.81
C LYS A 142 -6.08 20.43 2.47
N MET A 143 -6.72 21.32 1.69
CA MET A 143 -7.30 20.96 0.38
C MET A 143 -6.23 20.75 -0.70
N LEU A 144 -5.22 21.61 -0.74
CA LEU A 144 -4.12 21.48 -1.70
C LEU A 144 -3.30 20.20 -1.45
N GLU A 145 -3.10 19.85 -0.18
CA GLU A 145 -2.45 18.58 0.17
C GLU A 145 -3.25 17.36 -0.30
N THR A 146 -4.58 17.39 -0.18
CA THR A 146 -5.44 16.33 -0.73
C THR A 146 -5.34 16.25 -2.25
N ILE A 147 -5.24 17.39 -2.96
CA ILE A 147 -5.01 17.40 -4.41
C ILE A 147 -3.69 16.71 -4.75
N PHE A 148 -2.61 17.00 -4.02
CA PHE A 148 -1.33 16.35 -4.25
C PHE A 148 -1.43 14.84 -4.10
N TYR A 149 -2.08 14.33 -3.04
CA TYR A 149 -2.33 12.89 -2.88
C TYR A 149 -3.07 12.27 -4.08
N VAL A 150 -4.10 12.94 -4.57
CA VAL A 150 -4.90 12.45 -5.71
C VAL A 150 -4.06 12.42 -6.99
N ILE A 151 -3.28 13.47 -7.27
CA ILE A 151 -2.46 13.55 -8.48
C ILE A 151 -1.41 12.43 -8.49
N ILE A 152 -0.67 12.26 -7.39
CA ILE A 152 0.38 11.23 -7.29
C ILE A 152 -0.20 9.81 -7.23
N GLY A 153 -1.47 9.66 -6.83
CA GLY A 153 -2.19 8.39 -6.85
C GLY A 153 -2.70 8.03 -8.25
N ILE A 154 -3.41 8.95 -8.92
CA ILE A 154 -4.08 8.62 -10.19
C ILE A 154 -3.09 8.51 -11.35
N GLY A 155 -2.08 9.38 -11.41
CA GLY A 155 -1.16 9.45 -12.55
C GLY A 155 -0.46 8.11 -12.86
N PRO A 156 0.28 7.52 -11.90
CA PRO A 156 0.96 6.24 -12.09
C PRO A 156 -0.02 5.09 -12.30
N SER A 157 -1.16 5.09 -11.60
CA SER A 157 -2.21 4.08 -11.77
C SER A 157 -2.70 4.01 -13.21
N TYR A 158 -2.96 5.17 -13.84
CA TYR A 158 -3.39 5.23 -15.24
C TYR A 158 -2.32 4.66 -16.19
N ALA A 159 -1.05 5.02 -15.99
CA ALA A 159 0.05 4.50 -16.81
C ALA A 159 0.18 2.97 -16.67
N ILE A 160 0.14 2.45 -15.44
CA ILE A 160 0.23 1.02 -15.15
C ILE A 160 -0.96 0.26 -15.78
N ILE A 161 -2.19 0.73 -15.58
CA ILE A 161 -3.37 0.07 -16.14
C ILE A 161 -3.31 -0.04 -17.66
N ASN A 162 -2.82 1.01 -18.34
CA ASN A 162 -2.67 1.01 -19.79
C ASN A 162 -1.57 0.07 -20.27
N ALA A 163 -0.43 0.02 -19.57
CA ALA A 163 0.65 -0.90 -19.93
C ALA A 163 0.25 -2.37 -19.71
N TYR A 164 -0.54 -2.66 -18.68
CA TYR A 164 -0.99 -4.01 -18.32
C TYR A 164 -2.36 -4.40 -18.90
N ASN A 165 -2.80 -3.75 -19.98
CA ASN A 165 -4.17 -3.87 -20.50
C ASN A 165 -4.62 -5.33 -20.78
N GLN A 166 -3.69 -6.25 -21.04
CA GLN A 166 -3.99 -7.68 -21.27
C GLN A 166 -4.42 -8.43 -19.99
N TYR A 167 -4.04 -7.98 -18.79
CA TYR A 167 -4.22 -8.72 -17.53
C TYR A 167 -5.43 -8.26 -16.70
N ASN A 168 -6.16 -7.24 -17.17
CA ASN A 168 -7.29 -6.62 -16.47
C ASN A 168 -7.13 -6.56 -14.94
N ILE A 169 -6.17 -5.76 -14.47
CA ILE A 169 -5.87 -5.59 -13.03
C ILE A 169 -7.04 -4.89 -12.33
N THR A 170 -8.01 -5.67 -11.88
CA THR A 170 -9.29 -5.16 -11.36
C THR A 170 -9.13 -4.67 -9.93
N GLU A 171 -8.25 -5.30 -9.17
CA GLU A 171 -7.94 -5.01 -7.77
C GLU A 171 -7.28 -3.65 -7.62
N LEU A 172 -6.39 -3.28 -8.56
CA LEU A 172 -5.81 -1.93 -8.61
C LEU A 172 -6.88 -0.86 -8.87
N LYS A 173 -7.82 -1.12 -9.80
CA LYS A 173 -8.94 -0.21 -10.09
C LYS A 173 -9.86 -0.05 -8.88
N LEU A 174 -10.26 -1.17 -8.27
CA LEU A 174 -11.12 -1.15 -7.08
C LEU A 174 -10.42 -0.48 -5.89
N GLY A 175 -9.13 -0.79 -5.66
CA GLY A 175 -8.32 -0.15 -4.62
C GLY A 175 -8.25 1.37 -4.81
N GLY A 176 -8.00 1.83 -6.03
CA GLY A 176 -8.06 3.24 -6.39
C GLY A 176 -9.42 3.88 -6.10
N LEU A 177 -10.52 3.20 -6.42
CA LEU A 177 -11.87 3.66 -6.11
C LEU A 177 -12.12 3.78 -4.60
N PHE A 178 -11.62 2.82 -3.79
CA PHE A 178 -11.69 2.91 -2.33
C PHE A 178 -10.88 4.11 -1.80
N TYR A 179 -9.67 4.35 -2.29
CA TYR A 179 -8.90 5.54 -1.91
C TYR A 179 -9.63 6.84 -2.23
N ILE A 180 -10.16 6.99 -3.45
CA ILE A 180 -10.87 8.20 -3.86
C ILE A 180 -12.16 8.38 -3.07
N SER A 181 -12.96 7.32 -2.89
CA SER A 181 -14.21 7.38 -2.13
C SER A 181 -13.96 7.72 -0.66
N GLY A 182 -12.87 7.20 -0.09
CA GLY A 182 -12.48 7.48 1.28
C GLY A 182 -12.23 8.97 1.55
N ILE A 183 -11.79 9.75 0.55
CA ILE A 183 -11.51 11.18 0.70
C ILE A 183 -12.74 11.94 1.21
N ALA A 184 -13.96 11.50 0.85
CA ALA A 184 -15.19 12.09 1.36
C ALA A 184 -15.26 12.02 2.89
N PHE A 185 -14.86 10.90 3.49
CA PHE A 185 -14.80 10.72 4.95
C PHE A 185 -13.63 11.46 5.58
N PHE A 186 -12.46 11.46 4.93
CA PHE A 186 -11.28 12.22 5.36
C PHE A 186 -11.58 13.73 5.50
N LYS A 187 -12.45 14.29 4.66
CA LYS A 187 -12.86 15.72 4.70
C LYS A 187 -14.11 15.98 5.55
N SER A 188 -14.65 14.95 6.20
CA SER A 188 -15.89 15.01 6.97
C SER A 188 -15.70 14.88 8.48
N ASP A 189 -14.47 15.02 8.98
CA ASP A 189 -14.17 15.09 10.41
C ASP A 189 -15.01 16.19 11.10
N GLY A 190 -15.66 15.82 12.19
CA GLY A 190 -16.59 16.70 12.92
C GLY A 190 -17.97 16.91 12.26
N ARG A 191 -18.20 16.38 11.04
CA ARG A 191 -19.52 16.37 10.38
C ARG A 191 -20.20 15.00 10.41
N ILE A 192 -19.44 13.93 10.23
CA ILE A 192 -19.90 12.54 10.35
C ILE A 192 -19.27 11.91 11.59
N PRO A 193 -20.03 11.27 12.49
CA PRO A 193 -19.45 10.55 13.63
C PRO A 193 -18.44 9.51 13.17
N CYS A 194 -17.25 9.51 13.76
CA CYS A 194 -16.17 8.57 13.40
C CYS A 194 -15.73 8.63 11.92
N ALA A 195 -15.89 9.78 11.23
CA ALA A 195 -15.50 9.90 9.83
C ALA A 195 -14.04 9.47 9.57
N HIS A 196 -13.11 9.89 10.42
CA HIS A 196 -11.71 9.50 10.36
C HIS A 196 -11.49 7.98 10.46
N ALA A 197 -12.21 7.31 11.35
CA ALA A 197 -12.12 5.85 11.50
C ALA A 197 -12.71 5.14 10.27
N ILE A 198 -13.77 5.69 9.67
CA ILE A 198 -14.31 5.17 8.40
C ILE A 198 -13.28 5.35 7.29
N TRP A 199 -12.63 6.52 7.21
CA TRP A 199 -11.51 6.76 6.29
C TRP A 199 -10.41 5.71 6.43
N HIS A 200 -10.00 5.38 7.66
CA HIS A 200 -9.04 4.31 7.93
C HIS A 200 -9.45 2.96 7.35
N LEU A 201 -10.73 2.59 7.43
CA LEU A 201 -11.23 1.35 6.84
C LEU A 201 -11.12 1.36 5.32
N PHE A 202 -11.45 2.49 4.67
CA PHE A 202 -11.27 2.64 3.21
C PHE A 202 -9.79 2.52 2.81
N VAL A 203 -8.90 3.16 3.56
CA VAL A 203 -7.44 3.06 3.36
C VAL A 203 -6.96 1.62 3.53
N ALA A 204 -7.40 0.91 4.56
CA ALA A 204 -6.99 -0.46 4.82
C ALA A 204 -7.48 -1.43 3.73
N VAL A 205 -8.74 -1.32 3.30
CA VAL A 205 -9.29 -2.12 2.21
C VAL A 205 -8.54 -1.83 0.90
N ALA A 206 -8.31 -0.56 0.57
CA ALA A 206 -7.55 -0.17 -0.60
C ALA A 206 -6.10 -0.71 -0.56
N ALA A 207 -5.41 -0.58 0.57
CA ALA A 207 -4.08 -1.11 0.76
C ALA A 207 -4.03 -2.64 0.59
N GLY A 208 -5.04 -3.36 1.10
CA GLY A 208 -5.19 -4.80 0.90
C GLY A 208 -5.40 -5.19 -0.56
N LEU A 209 -6.23 -4.45 -1.30
CA LEU A 209 -6.44 -4.66 -2.74
C LEU A 209 -5.17 -4.39 -3.55
N HIS A 210 -4.45 -3.30 -3.26
CA HIS A 210 -3.17 -3.01 -3.90
C HIS A 210 -2.11 -4.08 -3.56
N TYR A 211 -2.05 -4.53 -2.31
CA TYR A 211 -1.16 -5.62 -1.88
C TYR A 211 -1.46 -6.89 -2.67
N TYR A 212 -2.73 -7.29 -2.75
CA TYR A 212 -3.14 -8.48 -3.47
C TYR A 212 -2.84 -8.39 -4.97
N ALA A 213 -3.04 -7.22 -5.58
CA ALA A 213 -2.67 -6.96 -6.97
C ALA A 213 -1.16 -7.15 -7.18
N ILE A 214 -0.32 -6.57 -6.32
CA ILE A 214 1.14 -6.72 -6.39
C ILE A 214 1.54 -8.19 -6.22
N LEU A 215 0.97 -8.88 -5.22
CA LEU A 215 1.30 -10.25 -4.90
C LEU A 215 1.03 -11.22 -6.08
N ASN A 216 -0.05 -10.99 -6.83
CA ASN A 216 -0.48 -11.91 -7.90
C ASN A 216 0.05 -11.55 -9.29
N HIS A 217 0.27 -10.26 -9.57
CA HIS A 217 0.66 -9.81 -10.90
C HIS A 217 2.16 -9.50 -11.02
N VAL A 218 2.84 -9.19 -9.91
CA VAL A 218 4.24 -8.75 -9.92
C VAL A 218 5.17 -9.80 -9.31
N PHE A 219 4.68 -10.59 -8.34
CA PHE A 219 5.45 -11.64 -7.69
C PHE A 219 5.02 -13.03 -8.16
N PRO A 220 5.96 -13.99 -8.28
CA PRO A 220 5.65 -15.35 -8.73
C PRO A 220 4.80 -16.09 -7.70
N ILE A 221 3.91 -16.97 -8.17
CA ILE A 221 3.17 -17.88 -7.31
C ILE A 221 4.14 -18.96 -6.81
N VAL A 222 4.26 -19.12 -5.49
CA VAL A 222 4.96 -20.28 -4.92
C VAL A 222 4.10 -21.51 -5.21
N CYS A 223 4.47 -22.31 -6.21
CA CYS A 223 3.96 -23.67 -6.30
C CYS A 223 4.59 -24.46 -5.14
N SER A 224 3.77 -24.89 -4.18
CA SER A 224 4.18 -25.92 -3.23
C SER A 224 4.72 -27.10 -4.01
N SER A 225 5.93 -27.51 -3.67
CA SER A 225 6.67 -28.65 -4.19
C SER A 225 6.04 -29.99 -3.77
N ASP A 226 4.72 -30.13 -3.91
CA ASP A 226 3.99 -31.38 -3.61
C ASP A 226 3.60 -32.14 -4.90
N ASN A 227 3.79 -31.54 -6.07
CA ASN A 227 3.46 -32.17 -7.37
C ASN A 227 4.68 -32.75 -8.12
N PHE A 228 5.89 -32.70 -7.56
CA PHE A 228 7.07 -33.30 -8.21
C PHE A 228 7.26 -34.80 -7.90
N MET A 229 6.46 -35.38 -7.01
CA MET A 229 6.51 -36.83 -6.72
C MET A 229 5.53 -37.68 -7.55
N THR A 230 4.75 -37.08 -8.45
CA THR A 230 3.80 -37.82 -9.31
C THR A 230 4.04 -37.65 -10.81
N ALA A 231 5.09 -36.92 -11.22
CA ALA A 231 5.48 -36.84 -12.62
C ALA A 231 6.33 -38.06 -13.02
N ASP A 232 5.67 -39.04 -13.62
CA ASP A 232 6.20 -39.96 -14.64
C ASP A 232 7.65 -40.47 -14.46
N VAL A 233 7.87 -41.28 -13.43
CA VAL A 233 8.90 -42.33 -13.53
C VAL A 233 8.23 -43.51 -14.23
N PRO A 234 8.56 -43.84 -15.50
CA PRO A 234 8.04 -45.05 -16.11
C PRO A 234 8.47 -46.22 -15.24
N SER A 235 7.48 -46.99 -14.78
CA SER A 235 7.71 -48.20 -14.00
C SER A 235 8.74 -49.08 -14.72
N LEU A 236 9.78 -49.49 -13.98
CA LEU A 236 10.90 -50.34 -14.41
C LEU A 236 10.53 -51.57 -15.28
N PRO A 237 9.32 -52.18 -15.22
CA PRO A 237 8.98 -53.30 -16.10
C PRO A 237 8.91 -52.96 -17.60
N LYS A 238 8.69 -51.69 -17.98
CA LYS A 238 8.54 -51.32 -19.41
C LYS A 238 9.88 -51.24 -20.17
N LEU A 239 10.98 -50.94 -19.47
CA LEU A 239 12.31 -50.85 -20.08
C LEU A 239 12.93 -52.24 -20.35
N LEU A 240 12.51 -53.27 -19.61
CA LEU A 240 13.03 -54.63 -19.82
C LEU A 240 12.40 -55.31 -21.03
N ASN A 241 11.13 -55.02 -21.35
CA ASN A 241 10.44 -55.66 -22.47
C ASN A 241 10.87 -55.09 -23.83
N SER A 242 11.24 -53.82 -23.92
CA SER A 242 11.72 -53.22 -25.18
C SER A 242 13.11 -53.72 -25.60
N HIS A 243 13.90 -54.29 -24.68
CA HIS A 243 15.22 -54.85 -25.00
C HIS A 243 15.20 -56.35 -25.32
N ILE A 244 14.08 -57.05 -25.08
CA ILE A 244 13.95 -58.47 -25.40
C ILE A 244 13.35 -58.66 -26.81
N GLU A 245 12.62 -57.68 -27.35
CA GLU A 245 12.09 -57.74 -28.73
C GLU A 245 13.12 -57.37 -29.82
N GLU A 246 14.35 -56.97 -29.47
CA GLU A 246 15.44 -56.66 -30.41
C GLU A 246 16.54 -57.74 -30.52
N LEU A 247 16.31 -58.94 -29.97
CA LEU A 247 17.18 -60.13 -30.09
C LEU A 247 16.43 -61.31 -30.71
#